data_AF-A0A1F9ZEV9-F1
#
_entry.id   AF-A0A1F9ZEV9-F1
#
_cell.length_a   1.000
_cell.length_b   1.000
_cell.length_c   1.000
_cell.angle_alpha   90.00
_cell.angle_beta   90.00
_cell.angle_gamma   90.00
#
_symmetry.space_group_name_H-M   'P 1'
#
loop_
_entity.id
_entity.type
_entity.pdbx_description
1 polymer ?
#
loop_
_entity_poly.entity_id
_entity_poly.type
_entity_poly.pdbx_seq_one_letter_code
_entity_poly.pdbx_strand_id
1 'polypeptide(L)'
;MLVLFALAFAVAVGLSSFPARAGIADGGFESGVLVDPATAFPFPPSTGVWTRLNGNSRLVESPSPVHSGRWSLQVDTTTGPAMSYVAQDFDSGSLSYVLTFWVHPGPGSSVGELIYNWDRTFGKAEAGSQFWFTPEWTRFVAWNATVLLSPVPPDAWHEVRVVADRCAGVQRAYLDGAPWGSVVARMTPPSGHATIILGDAFGGLHGRYSYDDVSFTLFDCTSTSQRACPLTHGFWKNHPAAWPVDHMVLGNETYPKAELLTLLKAPSRGDASLILAHQLIAAKLNIANGSDPEPVRAEIVQADALLDGYPGKLPFHVGPSSPAGRTMTVLSGVLDAYNSGKLTPHCGMPGGETGFPATGAPGAPLTVPLGVSFVLGAPLVLRGRRASP
;
A
#
# COMPACT_ATOMS: atom_id res chain seq x y z
N MET A 1 4.39 68.97 -10.53
CA MET A 1 4.29 68.24 -11.81
C MET A 1 5.59 67.46 -11.95
N LEU A 2 5.67 66.14 -11.98
CA LEU A 2 4.73 65.08 -12.32
C LEU A 2 5.15 63.83 -11.52
N VAL A 3 4.22 63.15 -10.85
CA VAL A 3 4.45 61.85 -10.19
C VAL A 3 4.20 60.77 -11.24
N LEU A 4 5.22 59.99 -11.61
CA LEU A 4 5.06 58.82 -12.48
C LEU A 4 4.67 57.60 -11.63
N PHE A 5 3.40 57.21 -11.71
CA PHE A 5 2.92 55.89 -11.28
C PHE A 5 3.28 54.87 -12.38
N ALA A 6 4.16 53.92 -12.08
CA ALA A 6 4.33 52.72 -12.88
C ALA A 6 3.26 51.70 -12.46
N LEU A 7 2.24 51.50 -13.29
CA LEU A 7 1.28 50.41 -13.15
C LEU A 7 1.99 49.08 -13.41
N ALA A 8 2.15 48.25 -12.37
CA ALA A 8 2.48 46.85 -12.54
C ALA A 8 1.22 46.09 -12.97
N PHE A 9 1.20 45.60 -14.21
CA PHE A 9 0.18 44.70 -14.71
C PHE A 9 0.35 43.33 -14.03
N ALA A 10 -0.51 43.02 -13.06
CA ALA A 10 -0.63 41.67 -12.54
C ALA A 10 -1.33 40.81 -13.61
N VAL A 11 -0.57 39.94 -14.28
CA VAL A 11 -1.14 38.87 -15.11
C VAL A 11 -1.76 37.86 -14.15
N ALA A 12 -3.07 37.96 -13.96
CA ALA A 12 -3.85 36.91 -13.33
C ALA A 12 -3.83 35.68 -14.25
N VAL A 13 -2.90 34.76 -14.01
CA VAL A 13 -2.96 33.42 -14.57
C VAL A 13 -4.18 32.76 -13.94
N GLY A 14 -5.25 32.66 -14.72
CA GLY A 14 -6.45 31.94 -14.32
C GLY A 14 -6.09 30.50 -14.01
N LEU A 15 -6.06 30.16 -12.73
CA LEU A 15 -6.07 28.77 -12.27
C LEU A 15 -7.43 28.21 -12.66
N SER A 16 -7.50 27.57 -13.82
CA SER A 16 -8.56 26.63 -14.15
C SER A 16 -8.60 25.59 -13.03
N SER A 17 -9.66 25.64 -12.21
CA SER A 17 -9.96 24.65 -11.18
C SER A 17 -10.22 23.31 -11.85
N PHE A 18 -9.17 22.53 -12.04
CA PHE A 18 -9.32 21.10 -12.25
C PHE A 18 -10.01 20.53 -10.99
N PRO A 19 -11.04 19.69 -11.12
CA PRO A 19 -11.52 18.94 -9.97
C PRO A 19 -10.32 18.17 -9.41
N ALA A 20 -9.98 18.43 -8.15
CA ALA A 20 -8.89 17.75 -7.46
C ALA A 20 -9.14 16.25 -7.59
N ARG A 21 -8.26 15.57 -8.33
CA ARG A 21 -8.25 14.12 -8.39
C ARG A 21 -8.05 13.62 -6.96
N ALA A 22 -8.92 12.73 -6.49
CA ALA A 22 -8.72 12.07 -5.21
C ALA A 22 -7.32 11.43 -5.20
N GLY A 23 -6.51 11.76 -4.19
CA GLY A 23 -5.17 11.20 -4.08
C GLY A 23 -4.20 12.11 -3.35
N ILE A 24 -3.11 11.49 -2.91
CA ILE A 24 -1.95 12.13 -2.31
C ILE A 24 -0.96 12.41 -3.44
N ALA A 25 -0.49 13.65 -3.53
CA ALA A 25 0.53 14.07 -4.47
C ALA A 25 1.92 13.80 -3.88
N ASP A 26 2.84 13.31 -4.72
CA ASP A 26 4.24 13.08 -4.36
C ASP A 26 4.40 12.25 -3.08
N GLY A 27 3.65 11.15 -2.97
CA GLY A 27 3.60 10.30 -1.77
C GLY A 27 4.93 9.68 -1.36
N GLY A 28 5.84 9.46 -2.32
CA GLY A 28 7.20 8.99 -2.09
C GLY A 28 8.24 10.12 -1.99
N PHE A 29 7.82 11.39 -1.92
CA PHE A 29 8.70 12.55 -1.72
C PHE A 29 9.80 12.75 -2.79
N GLU A 30 9.67 12.09 -3.94
CA GLU A 30 10.68 12.07 -5.01
C GLU A 30 10.81 13.41 -5.75
N SER A 31 9.86 14.34 -5.58
CA SER A 31 10.05 15.71 -6.04
C SER A 31 11.23 16.41 -5.36
N GLY A 32 11.64 15.94 -4.17
CA GLY A 32 12.63 16.61 -3.34
C GLY A 32 12.15 17.95 -2.76
N VAL A 33 10.85 18.24 -2.86
CA VAL A 33 10.25 19.49 -2.41
C VAL A 33 9.43 19.25 -1.15
N LEU A 34 9.81 19.97 -0.10
CA LEU A 34 9.03 20.09 1.12
C LEU A 34 8.83 21.57 1.39
N VAL A 35 7.59 22.05 1.30
CA VAL A 35 7.28 23.47 1.47
C VAL A 35 7.53 23.84 2.93
N ASP A 36 8.25 24.94 3.16
CA ASP A 36 8.47 25.54 4.48
C ASP A 36 7.24 26.34 4.94
N PRO A 37 6.55 25.95 6.01
CA PRO A 37 5.86 26.81 6.93
C PRO A 37 6.77 27.02 8.15
N ALA A 38 6.98 28.26 8.58
CA ALA A 38 7.67 28.48 9.84
C ALA A 38 7.13 29.67 10.64
N THR A 39 6.10 30.38 10.15
CA THR A 39 5.55 31.54 10.89
C THR A 39 4.04 31.69 10.83
N ALA A 40 3.32 30.93 9.99
CA ALA A 40 1.88 31.08 9.85
C ALA A 40 1.15 30.21 10.88
N PHE A 41 0.52 30.86 11.86
CA PHE A 41 -0.49 30.27 12.74
C PHE A 41 -1.84 30.92 12.44
N PRO A 42 -2.93 30.15 12.22
CA PRO A 42 -2.99 28.69 12.20
C PRO A 42 -2.21 28.07 11.03
N PHE A 43 -1.96 26.76 11.08
CA PHE A 43 -1.24 26.03 10.01
C PHE A 43 -1.92 26.29 8.65
N PRO A 44 -1.18 26.55 7.56
CA PRO A 44 -1.79 26.91 6.27
C PRO A 44 -2.41 25.69 5.56
N PRO A 45 -3.43 25.88 4.70
CA PRO A 45 -3.86 24.84 3.78
C PRO A 45 -2.72 24.36 2.87
N SER A 46 -2.70 23.07 2.56
CA SER A 46 -1.59 22.34 1.94
C SER A 46 -2.07 21.45 0.78
N THR A 47 -3.01 21.95 -0.03
CA THR A 47 -3.64 21.12 -1.07
C THR A 47 -2.65 20.67 -2.14
N GLY A 48 -2.41 19.36 -2.22
CA GLY A 48 -1.53 18.76 -3.23
C GLY A 48 -0.03 19.09 -3.08
N VAL A 49 0.40 19.62 -1.93
CA VAL A 49 1.81 19.91 -1.63
C VAL A 49 2.14 19.54 -0.19
N TRP A 50 3.27 18.84 0.02
CA TRP A 50 3.74 18.53 1.37
C TRP A 50 4.28 19.78 2.07
N THR A 51 3.72 20.11 3.22
CA THR A 51 4.02 21.33 3.98
C THR A 51 4.44 20.96 5.41
N ARG A 52 5.58 21.44 5.90
CA ARG A 52 6.24 20.94 7.13
C ARG A 52 6.26 21.87 8.33
N LEU A 53 5.53 21.69 9.42
CA LEU A 53 5.44 22.68 10.53
C LEU A 53 6.73 23.46 10.90
N ASN A 54 7.89 22.79 10.94
CA ASN A 54 9.18 23.40 11.17
C ASN A 54 10.34 22.50 10.66
N GLY A 55 11.58 22.97 10.83
CA GLY A 55 12.80 22.30 10.34
C GLY A 55 13.15 20.94 10.93
N ASN A 56 12.45 20.47 11.97
CA ASN A 56 12.62 19.10 12.49
C ASN A 56 12.00 18.04 11.56
N SER A 57 11.14 18.46 10.64
CA SER A 57 10.64 17.65 9.52
C SER A 57 11.45 17.97 8.27
N ARG A 58 12.05 16.97 7.62
CA ARG A 58 12.95 17.17 6.47
C ARG A 58 12.92 15.97 5.53
N LEU A 59 13.23 16.19 4.26
CA LEU A 59 13.55 15.10 3.36
C LEU A 59 14.98 14.63 3.61
N VAL A 60 15.18 13.32 3.68
CA VAL A 60 16.48 12.68 3.86
C VAL A 60 16.64 11.57 2.83
N GLU A 61 17.89 11.19 2.55
CA GLU A 61 18.13 9.95 1.81
C GLU A 61 17.55 8.77 2.59
N SER A 62 16.78 7.91 1.92
CA SER A 62 15.97 6.88 2.56
C SER A 62 16.82 5.95 3.44
N PRO A 63 16.45 5.74 4.72
CA PRO A 63 17.13 4.81 5.62
C PRO A 63 17.32 3.42 5.01
N SER A 64 18.47 2.81 5.30
CA SER A 64 18.77 1.44 4.87
C SER A 64 18.00 0.41 5.71
N PRO A 65 17.43 -0.65 5.10
CA PRO A 65 17.41 -0.90 3.65
C PRO A 65 16.50 0.11 2.96
N VAL A 66 16.92 0.69 1.82
CA VAL A 66 16.10 1.66 1.09
C VAL A 66 14.79 0.98 0.68
N HIS A 67 13.66 1.55 1.10
CA HIS A 67 12.35 1.03 0.73
C HIS A 67 12.10 1.21 -0.76
N SER A 68 12.03 2.47 -1.20
CA SER A 68 11.94 2.86 -2.59
C SER A 68 12.52 4.26 -2.76
N GLY A 69 12.73 4.68 -4.01
CA GLY A 69 13.12 6.05 -4.31
C GLY A 69 14.48 6.47 -3.72
N ARG A 70 14.75 7.78 -3.81
CA ARG A 70 15.91 8.40 -3.16
C ARG A 70 15.52 9.01 -1.82
N TRP A 71 14.33 9.60 -1.76
CA TRP A 71 13.92 10.48 -0.68
C TRP A 71 12.89 9.81 0.20
N SER A 72 12.99 10.06 1.50
CA SER A 72 11.92 9.80 2.45
C SER A 72 11.74 11.02 3.34
N LEU A 73 10.57 11.16 3.92
CA LEU A 73 10.36 12.12 5.00
C LEU A 73 10.99 11.59 6.28
N GLN A 74 11.77 12.41 6.98
CA GLN A 74 12.16 12.17 8.37
C GLN A 74 11.64 13.29 9.26
N VAL A 75 11.06 12.89 10.38
CA VAL A 75 10.65 13.79 11.46
C VAL A 75 11.46 13.41 12.70
N ASP A 76 12.30 14.33 13.18
CA ASP A 76 13.20 14.13 14.32
C ASP A 76 13.00 15.22 15.37
N THR A 77 12.24 14.90 16.42
CA THR A 77 12.01 15.77 17.58
C THR A 77 12.76 15.30 18.83
N THR A 78 13.76 14.43 18.67
CA THR A 78 14.51 13.84 19.80
C THR A 78 15.44 14.83 20.51
N THR A 79 15.88 15.88 19.80
CA THR A 79 16.87 16.87 20.29
C THR A 79 16.36 18.31 20.26
N GLY A 80 15.10 18.53 19.88
CA GLY A 80 14.49 19.85 19.69
C GLY A 80 13.16 20.01 20.43
N PRO A 81 12.47 21.16 20.25
CA PRO A 81 11.13 21.33 20.79
C PRO A 81 10.19 20.25 20.23
N ALA A 82 9.30 19.76 21.09
CA ALA A 82 8.23 18.85 20.70
C ALA A 82 7.32 19.51 19.64
N MET A 83 6.61 18.69 18.87
CA MET A 83 5.72 19.08 17.78
C MET A 83 6.42 19.47 16.48
N SER A 84 6.55 18.50 15.59
CA SER A 84 6.92 18.70 14.19
C SER A 84 6.22 17.65 13.36
N TYR A 85 5.58 18.07 12.29
CA TYR A 85 4.87 17.18 11.38
C TYR A 85 4.84 17.77 9.98
N VAL A 86 4.53 16.95 8.99
CA VAL A 86 4.13 17.42 7.67
C VAL A 86 2.66 17.14 7.44
N ALA A 87 2.03 17.97 6.63
CA ALA A 87 0.66 17.77 6.22
C ALA A 87 0.50 17.95 4.71
N GLN A 88 -0.50 17.27 4.16
CA GLN A 88 -1.02 17.53 2.82
C GLN A 88 -2.54 17.43 2.86
N ASP A 89 -3.21 18.45 2.33
CA ASP A 89 -4.66 18.47 2.17
C ASP A 89 -5.05 17.84 0.83
N PHE A 90 -6.16 17.12 0.81
CA PHE A 90 -6.73 16.56 -0.42
C PHE A 90 -8.23 16.29 -0.27
N ASP A 91 -8.90 15.97 -1.38
CA ASP A 91 -10.27 15.47 -1.35
C ASP A 91 -10.26 13.93 -1.31
N SER A 92 -10.73 13.37 -0.20
CA SER A 92 -10.86 11.92 0.00
C SER A 92 -12.10 11.33 -0.67
N GLY A 93 -12.91 12.14 -1.38
CA GLY A 93 -14.13 11.69 -2.04
C GLY A 93 -15.19 11.11 -1.09
N SER A 94 -16.22 10.47 -1.67
CA SER A 94 -17.34 9.85 -0.93
C SER A 94 -17.26 8.32 -0.84
N LEU A 95 -16.48 7.68 -1.72
CA LEU A 95 -16.31 6.22 -1.76
C LEU A 95 -15.51 5.69 -0.56
N SER A 96 -15.45 4.36 -0.42
CA SER A 96 -14.50 3.75 0.50
C SER A 96 -13.07 3.93 0.01
N TYR A 97 -12.09 3.74 0.89
CA TYR A 97 -10.70 4.03 0.55
C TYR A 97 -9.72 3.01 1.10
N VAL A 98 -8.59 2.93 0.41
CA VAL A 98 -7.36 2.31 0.89
C VAL A 98 -6.33 3.42 1.11
N LEU A 99 -5.87 3.55 2.35
CA LEU A 99 -4.72 4.37 2.70
C LEU A 99 -3.53 3.42 2.89
N THR A 100 -2.37 3.75 2.34
CA THR A 100 -1.13 3.02 2.57
C THR A 100 0.00 4.02 2.77
N PHE A 101 0.92 3.72 3.67
CA PHE A 101 2.18 4.43 3.82
C PHE A 101 3.20 3.49 4.44
N TRP A 102 4.47 3.75 4.17
CA TRP A 102 5.57 3.06 4.78
C TRP A 102 6.11 3.87 5.95
N VAL A 103 6.47 3.17 7.01
CA VAL A 103 7.07 3.78 8.21
C VAL A 103 8.33 3.03 8.58
N HIS A 104 9.37 3.78 8.94
CA HIS A 104 10.59 3.26 9.54
C HIS A 104 10.71 3.80 10.96
N PRO A 105 10.27 3.03 11.98
CA PRO A 105 10.32 3.50 13.35
C PRO A 105 11.77 3.62 13.85
N GLY A 106 12.07 4.74 14.48
CA GLY A 106 13.26 4.92 15.30
C GLY A 106 12.88 5.10 16.77
N PRO A 107 13.75 5.70 17.60
CA PRO A 107 13.45 5.92 19.02
C PRO A 107 12.27 6.88 19.21
N GLY A 108 11.54 6.69 20.31
CA GLY A 108 10.47 7.59 20.74
C GLY A 108 9.10 7.21 20.21
N SER A 109 8.25 8.19 19.98
CA SER A 109 6.88 7.99 19.49
C SER A 109 6.55 8.98 18.38
N SER A 110 5.61 8.62 17.51
CA SER A 110 5.19 9.45 16.37
C SER A 110 3.78 9.07 15.92
N VAL A 111 3.18 9.86 15.03
CA VAL A 111 1.87 9.54 14.43
C VAL A 111 1.91 9.42 12.92
N GLY A 112 0.96 8.66 12.38
CA GLY A 112 0.59 8.68 10.97
C GLY A 112 -0.92 8.72 10.89
N GLU A 113 -1.48 9.77 10.28
CA GLU A 113 -2.90 10.07 10.41
C GLU A 113 -3.53 10.56 9.12
N LEU A 114 -4.71 10.02 8.81
CA LEU A 114 -5.67 10.65 7.92
C LEU A 114 -6.80 11.22 8.76
N ILE A 115 -7.01 12.53 8.73
CA ILE A 115 -7.99 13.21 9.56
C ILE A 115 -8.98 14.03 8.74
N TYR A 116 -10.21 14.10 9.27
CA TYR A 116 -11.30 14.90 8.73
C TYR A 116 -11.65 16.00 9.72
N ASN A 117 -12.11 17.14 9.21
CA ASN A 117 -12.50 18.31 10.01
C ASN A 117 -11.39 18.79 10.98
N TRP A 118 -10.15 18.73 10.51
CA TRP A 118 -8.98 19.17 11.26
C TRP A 118 -9.08 20.66 11.65
N ASP A 119 -9.10 20.93 12.96
CA ASP A 119 -8.87 22.29 13.46
C ASP A 119 -7.38 22.63 13.36
N ARG A 120 -7.02 23.53 12.45
CA ARG A 120 -5.64 23.99 12.22
C ARG A 120 -5.09 24.91 13.33
N THR A 121 -5.91 25.22 14.34
CA THR A 121 -5.57 26.07 15.50
C THR A 121 -5.08 25.23 16.68
N PHE A 122 -5.92 24.29 17.15
CA PHE A 122 -5.61 23.45 18.32
C PHE A 122 -5.38 21.98 17.97
N GLY A 123 -5.53 21.61 16.71
CA GLY A 123 -5.18 20.28 16.25
C GLY A 123 -6.16 19.18 16.69
N LYS A 124 -7.40 19.50 17.07
CA LYS A 124 -8.35 18.45 17.41
C LYS A 124 -8.88 17.79 16.13
N ALA A 125 -8.82 16.45 16.09
CA ALA A 125 -9.43 15.64 15.06
C ALA A 125 -10.33 14.59 15.73
N GLU A 126 -11.61 14.54 15.36
CA GLU A 126 -12.59 13.60 15.94
C GLU A 126 -12.92 12.42 15.01
N ALA A 127 -12.41 12.42 13.77
CA ALA A 127 -12.74 11.39 12.79
C ALA A 127 -11.59 11.16 11.80
N GLY A 128 -11.27 9.90 11.52
CA GLY A 128 -10.16 9.56 10.64
C GLY A 128 -9.65 8.13 10.74
N SER A 129 -8.39 7.94 10.34
CA SER A 129 -7.54 6.77 10.55
C SER A 129 -6.24 7.27 11.17
N GLN A 130 -6.10 7.13 12.49
CA GLN A 130 -4.96 7.69 13.22
C GLN A 130 -4.18 6.59 13.91
N PHE A 131 -2.87 6.55 13.67
CA PHE A 131 -1.95 5.62 14.31
C PHE A 131 -1.04 6.39 15.25
N TRP A 132 -1.02 5.99 16.52
CA TRP A 132 -0.06 6.45 17.51
C TRP A 132 0.95 5.33 17.74
N PHE A 133 2.15 5.51 17.22
CA PHE A 133 3.23 4.53 17.34
C PHE A 133 4.03 4.80 18.60
N THR A 134 4.17 3.78 19.46
CA THR A 134 5.15 3.77 20.56
C THR A 134 5.98 2.49 20.50
N PRO A 135 7.08 2.41 21.27
CA PRO A 135 7.89 1.19 21.33
C PRO A 135 7.14 -0.01 21.92
N GLU A 136 6.10 0.23 22.72
CA GLU A 136 5.37 -0.80 23.46
C GLU A 136 4.04 -1.19 22.82
N TRP A 137 3.39 -0.28 22.09
CA TRP A 137 2.10 -0.51 21.47
C TRP A 137 1.84 0.44 20.30
N THR A 138 0.85 0.09 19.48
CA THR A 138 0.27 1.04 18.53
C THR A 138 -1.21 1.25 18.83
N ARG A 139 -1.64 2.49 19.01
CA ARG A 139 -3.06 2.81 19.18
C ARG A 139 -3.64 3.24 17.85
N PHE A 140 -4.60 2.48 17.35
CA PHE A 140 -5.33 2.79 16.13
C PHE A 140 -6.70 3.37 16.48
N VAL A 141 -6.90 4.65 16.17
CA VAL A 141 -8.16 5.36 16.33
C VAL A 141 -8.81 5.50 14.96
N ALA A 142 -10.03 4.99 14.82
CA ALA A 142 -10.78 5.02 13.58
C ALA A 142 -12.26 5.32 13.86
N TRP A 143 -12.78 6.37 13.22
CA TRP A 143 -14.21 6.75 13.27
C TRP A 143 -14.83 6.71 14.68
N ASN A 144 -14.22 7.48 15.60
CA ASN A 144 -14.61 7.61 17.00
C ASN A 144 -14.60 6.29 17.81
N ALA A 145 -13.78 5.34 17.39
CA ALA A 145 -13.50 4.11 18.10
C ALA A 145 -11.98 3.83 18.09
N THR A 146 -11.53 3.00 19.04
CA THR A 146 -10.10 2.77 19.28
C THR A 146 -9.83 1.30 19.53
N VAL A 147 -8.70 0.83 19.01
CA VAL A 147 -8.13 -0.48 19.34
C VAL A 147 -6.64 -0.32 19.65
N LEU A 148 -6.14 -1.16 20.56
CA LEU A 148 -4.71 -1.26 20.86
C LEU A 148 -4.13 -2.45 20.09
N LEU A 149 -3.05 -2.20 19.37
CA LEU A 149 -2.36 -3.14 18.49
C LEU A 149 -0.94 -3.38 19.01
N SER A 150 -0.29 -4.45 18.51
CA SER A 150 1.14 -4.69 18.75
C SER A 150 1.99 -3.51 18.24
N PRO A 151 3.15 -3.23 18.85
CA PRO A 151 4.05 -2.19 18.34
C PRO A 151 4.59 -2.57 16.95
N VAL A 152 4.94 -1.56 16.16
CA VAL A 152 5.67 -1.75 14.91
C VAL A 152 7.14 -2.00 15.27
N PRO A 153 7.79 -3.08 14.76
CA PRO A 153 9.19 -3.33 15.03
C PRO A 153 10.07 -2.13 14.60
N PRO A 154 11.11 -1.79 15.38
CA PRO A 154 12.01 -0.69 15.04
C PRO A 154 13.04 -1.10 13.98
N ASP A 155 13.71 -0.11 13.41
CA ASP A 155 14.89 -0.26 12.55
C ASP A 155 14.67 -1.06 11.25
N ALA A 156 13.42 -1.10 10.77
CA ALA A 156 13.04 -1.63 9.48
C ALA A 156 11.86 -0.85 8.89
N TRP A 157 11.67 -0.94 7.57
CA TRP A 157 10.50 -0.40 6.90
C TRP A 157 9.32 -1.35 7.02
N HIS A 158 8.16 -0.77 7.35
CA HIS A 158 6.91 -1.49 7.51
C HIS A 158 5.78 -0.83 6.72
N GLU A 159 5.00 -1.64 6.00
CA GLU A 159 3.80 -1.18 5.31
C GLU A 159 2.66 -1.08 6.33
N VAL A 160 2.13 0.13 6.54
CA VAL A 160 0.85 0.32 7.21
C VAL A 160 -0.22 0.53 6.15
N ARG A 161 -1.20 -0.37 6.11
CA ARG A 161 -2.33 -0.28 5.19
C ARG A 161 -3.66 -0.28 5.92
N VAL A 162 -4.54 0.62 5.54
CA VAL A 162 -5.92 0.69 6.02
C VAL A 162 -6.88 0.46 4.86
N VAL A 163 -7.78 -0.51 5.02
CA VAL A 163 -8.99 -0.64 4.18
C VAL A 163 -10.16 -0.09 4.97
N ALA A 164 -10.63 1.09 4.58
CA ALA A 164 -11.74 1.78 5.22
C ALA A 164 -13.01 1.60 4.40
N ASP A 165 -13.83 0.62 4.78
CA ASP A 165 -15.13 0.34 4.20
C ASP A 165 -16.20 1.22 4.85
N ARG A 166 -16.54 2.32 4.17
CA ARG A 166 -17.58 3.26 4.61
C ARG A 166 -18.98 2.65 4.53
N CYS A 167 -19.22 1.66 3.65
CA CYS A 167 -20.52 0.98 3.56
C CYS A 167 -20.75 0.09 4.79
N ALA A 168 -19.74 -0.70 5.16
CA ALA A 168 -19.81 -1.57 6.33
C ALA A 168 -19.57 -0.82 7.65
N GLY A 169 -19.04 0.41 7.60
CA GLY A 169 -18.60 1.14 8.78
C GLY A 169 -17.44 0.44 9.48
N VAL A 170 -16.53 -0.20 8.74
CA VAL A 170 -15.38 -0.93 9.28
C VAL A 170 -14.08 -0.40 8.68
N GLN A 171 -13.07 -0.17 9.52
CA GLN A 171 -11.68 -0.04 9.08
C GLN A 171 -10.87 -1.26 9.49
N ARG A 172 -10.14 -1.84 8.54
CA ARG A 172 -9.18 -2.93 8.79
C ARG A 172 -7.77 -2.42 8.55
N ALA A 173 -6.91 -2.58 9.55
CA ALA A 173 -5.50 -2.24 9.49
C ALA A 173 -4.66 -3.51 9.27
N TYR A 174 -3.62 -3.38 8.45
CA TYR A 174 -2.66 -4.42 8.13
C TYR A 174 -1.26 -3.86 8.35
N LEU A 175 -0.36 -4.72 8.82
CA LEU A 175 1.07 -4.45 8.98
C LEU A 175 1.82 -5.47 8.13
N ASP A 176 2.58 -5.01 7.14
CA ASP A 176 3.36 -5.86 6.22
C ASP A 176 2.51 -6.94 5.53
N GLY A 177 1.29 -6.58 5.12
CA GLY A 177 0.34 -7.53 4.56
C GLY A 177 -0.52 -8.25 5.60
N ALA A 178 0.00 -8.52 6.79
CA ALA A 178 -0.69 -9.31 7.79
C ALA A 178 -1.83 -8.51 8.47
N PRO A 179 -2.98 -9.14 8.80
CA PRO A 179 -4.03 -8.50 9.57
C PRO A 179 -3.50 -8.02 10.93
N TRP A 180 -3.62 -6.73 11.20
CA TRP A 180 -3.12 -6.11 12.43
C TRP A 180 -4.25 -5.83 13.43
N GLY A 181 -5.38 -5.34 12.93
CA GLY A 181 -6.59 -5.14 13.72
C GLY A 181 -7.74 -4.53 12.93
N SER A 182 -8.91 -4.44 13.54
CA SER A 182 -10.09 -3.83 12.90
C SER A 182 -10.89 -3.01 13.90
N VAL A 183 -11.52 -1.94 13.40
CA VAL A 183 -12.37 -1.04 14.18
C VAL A 183 -13.71 -0.90 13.47
N VAL A 184 -14.80 -1.01 14.24
CA VAL A 184 -16.16 -0.70 13.78
C VAL A 184 -16.49 0.74 14.19
N ALA A 185 -17.05 1.50 13.25
CA ALA A 185 -17.38 2.91 13.43
C ALA A 185 -18.38 3.11 14.58
N ARG A 186 -18.16 4.17 15.37
CA ARG A 186 -19.14 4.68 16.36
C ARG A 186 -19.76 6.00 15.94
N MET A 187 -19.56 6.37 14.68
CA MET A 187 -20.10 7.55 14.04
C MET A 187 -20.34 7.24 12.56
N THR A 188 -21.08 8.11 11.87
CA THR A 188 -21.16 8.06 10.41
C THR A 188 -19.77 8.31 9.81
N PRO A 189 -19.24 7.39 8.97
CA PRO A 189 -17.94 7.59 8.34
C PRO A 189 -17.86 8.94 7.59
N PRO A 190 -16.87 9.81 7.88
CA PRO A 190 -16.71 11.08 7.19
C PRO A 190 -16.25 10.90 5.75
N SER A 191 -16.45 11.94 4.94
CA SER A 191 -16.07 12.00 3.51
C SER A 191 -15.69 13.43 3.10
N GLY A 192 -15.13 13.59 1.90
CA GLY A 192 -14.75 14.89 1.34
C GLY A 192 -13.35 15.33 1.76
N HIS A 193 -13.18 16.61 2.11
CA HIS A 193 -11.88 17.16 2.49
C HIS A 193 -11.24 16.44 3.67
N ALA A 194 -9.99 16.03 3.48
CA ALA A 194 -9.17 15.37 4.48
C ALA A 194 -7.75 15.90 4.46
N THR A 195 -7.01 15.62 5.53
CA THR A 195 -5.60 15.95 5.68
C THR A 195 -4.85 14.70 6.08
N ILE A 196 -3.75 14.39 5.39
CA ILE A 196 -2.76 13.43 5.89
C ILE A 196 -1.73 14.18 6.75
N ILE A 197 -1.41 13.67 7.93
CA ILE A 197 -0.39 14.20 8.84
C ILE A 197 0.59 13.09 9.22
N LEU A 198 1.89 13.39 9.14
CA LEU A 198 2.97 12.47 9.53
C LEU A 198 3.96 13.18 10.44
N GLY A 199 4.32 12.55 11.57
CA GLY A 199 5.34 13.04 12.48
C GLY A 199 4.87 13.17 13.94
N ASP A 200 5.59 13.98 14.71
CA ASP A 200 5.25 14.36 16.08
C ASP A 200 4.15 15.43 16.04
N ALA A 201 2.91 14.98 15.91
CA ALA A 201 1.73 15.81 16.09
C ALA A 201 1.07 15.49 17.44
N PHE A 202 0.48 16.52 18.05
CA PHE A 202 -0.36 16.43 19.26
C PHE A 202 0.36 15.92 20.52
N GLY A 203 0.62 16.85 21.46
CA GLY A 203 1.07 16.49 22.82
C GLY A 203 2.57 16.26 22.99
N GLY A 204 3.37 16.31 21.92
CA GLY A 204 4.83 16.27 22.00
C GLY A 204 5.38 14.88 22.29
N LEU A 205 5.28 14.00 21.30
CA LEU A 205 5.63 12.58 21.40
C LEU A 205 7.13 12.32 21.45
N HIS A 206 7.96 13.24 20.94
CA HIS A 206 9.43 13.16 20.92
C HIS A 206 9.96 11.87 20.31
N GLY A 207 10.10 11.84 18.98
CA GLY A 207 10.59 10.67 18.26
C GLY A 207 11.39 10.99 17.00
N ARG A 208 12.03 9.96 16.45
CA ARG A 208 12.66 10.00 15.14
C ARG A 208 12.09 8.91 14.25
N TYR A 209 11.21 9.29 13.33
CA TYR A 209 10.52 8.38 12.43
C TYR A 209 10.76 8.82 10.99
N SER A 210 10.84 7.85 10.08
CA SER A 210 10.81 8.13 8.65
C SER A 210 9.56 7.55 8.00
N TYR A 211 9.06 8.21 6.97
CA TYR A 211 7.85 7.86 6.25
C TYR A 211 8.09 7.92 4.75
N ASP A 212 7.42 7.05 4.01
CA ASP A 212 7.56 6.96 2.57
C ASP A 212 6.31 6.40 1.89
N ASP A 213 6.22 6.52 0.56
CA ASP A 213 5.24 5.89 -0.32
C ASP A 213 3.78 5.98 0.17
N VAL A 214 3.39 7.19 0.53
CA VAL A 214 2.03 7.50 0.99
C VAL A 214 1.06 7.49 -0.20
N SER A 215 0.07 6.61 -0.17
CA SER A 215 -0.93 6.50 -1.24
C SER A 215 -2.35 6.42 -0.69
N PHE A 216 -3.28 6.99 -1.47
CA PHE A 216 -4.70 6.99 -1.17
C PHE A 216 -5.47 6.62 -2.43
N THR A 217 -6.26 5.56 -2.36
CA THR A 217 -7.06 5.07 -3.49
C THR A 217 -8.49 4.85 -3.08
N LEU A 218 -9.42 5.11 -4.00
CA LEU A 218 -10.85 4.94 -3.78
C LEU A 218 -11.34 3.60 -4.33
N PHE A 219 -12.30 3.00 -3.64
CA PHE A 219 -13.05 1.85 -4.15
C PHE A 219 -14.53 1.97 -3.80
N ASP A 220 -15.39 1.51 -4.71
CA ASP A 220 -16.82 1.41 -4.47
C ASP A 220 -17.13 0.18 -3.60
N CYS A 221 -17.52 0.38 -2.36
CA CYS A 221 -17.89 -0.70 -1.44
C CYS A 221 -19.26 -1.33 -1.74
N THR A 222 -20.11 -0.68 -2.54
CA THR A 222 -21.41 -1.24 -2.98
C THR A 222 -21.25 -2.23 -4.13
N SER A 223 -20.13 -2.13 -4.86
CA SER A 223 -19.72 -3.09 -5.89
C SER A 223 -19.36 -4.47 -5.33
N THR A 224 -19.30 -4.66 -4.01
CA THR A 224 -19.10 -5.99 -3.40
C THR A 224 -20.24 -6.96 -3.71
N SER A 225 -21.45 -6.46 -4.00
CA SER A 225 -22.54 -7.26 -4.58
C SER A 225 -22.31 -7.71 -6.03
N GLN A 226 -21.25 -7.20 -6.68
CA GLN A 226 -20.86 -7.49 -8.07
C GLN A 226 -19.48 -8.14 -8.20
N ARG A 227 -18.75 -8.38 -7.10
CA ARG A 227 -17.43 -9.01 -7.20
C ARG A 227 -17.57 -10.47 -7.64
N ALA A 228 -16.81 -10.83 -8.67
CA ALA A 228 -16.86 -12.18 -9.21
C ALA A 228 -16.35 -13.18 -8.16
N CYS A 229 -17.05 -14.30 -8.03
CA CYS A 229 -16.55 -15.38 -7.19
C CYS A 229 -15.26 -15.95 -7.77
N PRO A 230 -14.27 -16.22 -6.93
CA PRO A 230 -13.02 -16.79 -7.39
C PRO A 230 -13.26 -18.20 -7.94
N LEU A 231 -12.53 -18.53 -9.00
CA LEU A 231 -12.60 -19.79 -9.72
C LEU A 231 -11.30 -20.56 -9.51
N THR A 232 -11.41 -21.89 -9.48
CA THR A 232 -10.26 -22.77 -9.21
C THR A 232 -9.23 -22.72 -10.33
N HIS A 233 -7.99 -23.12 -10.03
CA HIS A 233 -6.96 -23.29 -11.06
C HIS A 233 -7.38 -24.30 -12.16
N GLY A 234 -8.25 -25.26 -11.82
CA GLY A 234 -8.87 -26.19 -12.77
C GLY A 234 -9.79 -25.50 -13.79
N PHE A 235 -10.60 -24.52 -13.36
CA PHE A 235 -11.41 -23.71 -14.27
C PHE A 235 -10.53 -22.95 -15.25
N TRP A 236 -9.57 -22.17 -14.75
CA TRP A 236 -8.71 -21.33 -15.59
C TRP A 236 -7.88 -22.13 -16.59
N LYS A 237 -7.37 -23.30 -16.17
CA LYS A 237 -6.67 -24.25 -17.06
C LYS A 237 -7.54 -24.70 -18.25
N ASN A 238 -8.84 -24.85 -18.05
CA ASN A 238 -9.77 -25.38 -19.05
C ASN A 238 -10.52 -24.29 -19.83
N HIS A 239 -10.45 -23.03 -19.40
CA HIS A 239 -11.15 -21.90 -20.03
C HIS A 239 -10.20 -20.74 -20.41
N PRO A 240 -9.17 -20.98 -21.26
CA PRO A 240 -8.22 -19.94 -21.64
C PRO A 240 -8.86 -18.74 -22.36
N ALA A 241 -10.01 -18.92 -23.02
CA ALA A 241 -10.74 -17.82 -23.65
C ALA A 241 -11.35 -16.83 -22.64
N ALA A 242 -11.55 -17.25 -21.38
CA ALA A 242 -12.10 -16.40 -20.33
C ALA A 242 -11.03 -15.58 -19.58
N TRP A 243 -9.73 -15.76 -19.87
CA TRP A 243 -8.68 -15.07 -19.13
C TRP A 243 -8.74 -13.56 -19.42
N PRO A 244 -8.81 -12.71 -18.39
CA PRO A 244 -8.87 -11.25 -18.55
C PRO A 244 -7.52 -10.63 -18.95
N VAL A 245 -6.43 -11.40 -18.89
CA VAL A 245 -5.07 -10.96 -19.21
C VAL A 245 -4.34 -12.00 -20.07
N ASP A 246 -3.44 -11.52 -20.92
CA ASP A 246 -2.62 -12.37 -21.81
C ASP A 246 -1.18 -12.58 -21.33
N HIS A 247 -0.80 -11.96 -20.20
CA HIS A 247 0.47 -12.17 -19.50
C HIS A 247 0.30 -11.86 -18.01
N MET A 248 1.20 -12.38 -17.17
CA MET A 248 1.34 -11.96 -15.78
C MET A 248 2.77 -12.17 -15.28
N VAL A 249 3.12 -11.48 -14.20
CA VAL A 249 4.38 -11.68 -13.50
C VAL A 249 4.19 -12.72 -12.39
N LEU A 250 5.13 -13.66 -12.25
CA LEU A 250 5.27 -14.55 -11.09
C LEU A 250 6.70 -14.41 -10.56
N GLY A 251 6.86 -13.98 -9.32
CA GLY A 251 8.17 -13.53 -8.83
C GLY A 251 8.65 -12.30 -9.61
N ASN A 252 9.81 -12.39 -10.26
CA ASN A 252 10.35 -11.34 -11.13
C ASN A 252 10.22 -11.65 -12.64
N GLU A 253 9.66 -12.80 -13.00
CA GLU A 253 9.59 -13.26 -14.38
C GLU A 253 8.23 -12.94 -15.01
N THR A 254 8.23 -12.42 -16.24
CA THR A 254 7.00 -12.21 -17.03
C THR A 254 6.69 -13.44 -17.86
N TYR A 255 5.48 -13.98 -17.70
CA TYR A 255 5.00 -15.14 -18.43
C TYR A 255 3.87 -14.75 -19.38
N PRO A 256 3.97 -15.06 -20.68
CA PRO A 256 2.81 -15.01 -21.57
C PRO A 256 1.82 -16.13 -21.21
N LYS A 257 0.55 -15.92 -21.56
CA LYS A 257 -0.56 -16.86 -21.35
C LYS A 257 -0.27 -18.30 -21.77
N ALA A 258 0.45 -18.49 -22.88
CA ALA A 258 0.83 -19.83 -23.35
C ALA A 258 1.75 -20.58 -22.37
N GLU A 259 2.71 -19.88 -21.76
CA GLU A 259 3.60 -20.46 -20.74
C GLU A 259 2.83 -20.74 -19.44
N LEU A 260 1.99 -19.80 -19.00
CA LEU A 260 1.14 -19.97 -17.81
C LEU A 260 0.20 -21.17 -17.95
N LEU A 261 -0.40 -21.35 -19.14
CA LEU A 261 -1.25 -22.49 -19.42
C LEU A 261 -0.46 -23.81 -19.44
N THR A 262 0.80 -23.77 -19.89
CA THR A 262 1.71 -24.93 -19.82
C THR A 262 2.01 -25.30 -18.36
N LEU A 263 2.31 -24.31 -17.52
CA LEU A 263 2.51 -24.51 -16.09
C LEU A 263 1.26 -25.10 -15.42
N LEU A 264 0.06 -24.56 -15.67
CA LEU A 264 -1.19 -25.08 -15.12
C LEU A 264 -1.53 -26.51 -15.57
N LYS A 265 -1.07 -26.92 -16.75
CA LYS A 265 -1.26 -28.29 -17.28
C LYS A 265 -0.18 -29.25 -16.81
N ALA A 266 0.99 -28.77 -16.42
CA ALA A 266 2.08 -29.60 -15.93
C ALA A 266 1.67 -30.26 -14.60
N PRO A 267 1.81 -31.58 -14.45
CA PRO A 267 1.61 -32.22 -13.15
C PRO A 267 2.73 -31.76 -12.21
N SER A 268 2.37 -31.35 -10.98
CA SER A 268 3.37 -30.87 -10.03
C SER A 268 4.39 -31.93 -9.65
N ARG A 269 4.00 -33.22 -9.62
CA ARG A 269 4.88 -34.37 -9.25
C ARG A 269 5.66 -34.14 -7.96
N GLY A 270 5.06 -33.42 -6.99
CA GLY A 270 5.68 -33.09 -5.72
C GLY A 270 6.60 -31.86 -5.74
N ASP A 271 6.74 -31.15 -6.86
CA ASP A 271 7.44 -29.86 -6.91
C ASP A 271 6.58 -28.78 -6.24
N ALA A 272 7.04 -28.30 -5.09
CA ALA A 272 6.36 -27.27 -4.30
C ALA A 272 6.26 -25.93 -5.06
N SER A 273 7.21 -25.64 -5.96
CA SER A 273 7.16 -24.42 -6.78
C SER A 273 6.02 -24.47 -7.80
N LEU A 274 5.76 -25.64 -8.40
CA LEU A 274 4.60 -25.83 -9.28
C LEU A 274 3.28 -25.86 -8.52
N ILE A 275 3.26 -26.44 -7.31
CA ILE A 275 2.07 -26.43 -6.44
C ILE A 275 1.66 -24.99 -6.13
N LEU A 276 2.62 -24.16 -5.68
CA LEU A 276 2.38 -22.73 -5.43
C LEU A 276 1.97 -22.00 -6.71
N ALA A 277 2.67 -22.22 -7.83
CA ALA A 277 2.40 -21.56 -9.09
C ALA A 277 0.96 -21.81 -9.58
N HIS A 278 0.45 -23.04 -9.46
CA HIS A 278 -0.93 -23.36 -9.86
C HIS A 278 -1.96 -22.48 -9.16
N GLN A 279 -1.80 -22.31 -7.85
CA GLN A 279 -2.74 -21.53 -7.04
C GLN A 279 -2.53 -20.02 -7.18
N LEU A 280 -1.27 -19.57 -7.32
CA LEU A 280 -0.94 -18.17 -7.54
C LEU A 280 -1.47 -17.64 -8.87
N ILE A 281 -1.32 -18.42 -9.96
CA ILE A 281 -1.87 -18.07 -11.28
C ILE A 281 -3.39 -17.91 -11.20
N ALA A 282 -4.08 -18.86 -10.55
CA ALA A 282 -5.53 -18.79 -10.40
C ALA A 282 -5.98 -17.59 -9.55
N ALA A 283 -5.28 -17.30 -8.45
CA ALA A 283 -5.59 -16.15 -7.60
C ALA A 283 -5.43 -14.83 -8.36
N LYS A 284 -4.34 -14.67 -9.11
CA LYS A 284 -4.12 -13.48 -9.94
C LYS A 284 -5.16 -13.33 -11.05
N LEU A 285 -5.58 -14.43 -11.69
CA LEU A 285 -6.68 -14.40 -12.67
C LEU A 285 -8.03 -14.04 -12.02
N ASN A 286 -8.31 -14.55 -10.82
CA ASN A 286 -9.52 -14.21 -10.08
C ASN A 286 -9.60 -12.73 -9.75
N ILE A 287 -8.49 -12.14 -9.27
CA ILE A 287 -8.40 -10.70 -8.99
C ILE A 287 -8.58 -9.89 -10.28
N ALA A 288 -7.91 -10.29 -11.37
CA ALA A 288 -8.08 -9.65 -12.67
C ALA A 288 -9.51 -9.79 -13.23
N ASN A 289 -10.23 -10.85 -12.84
CA ASN A 289 -11.64 -11.09 -13.17
C ASN A 289 -12.62 -10.40 -12.19
N GLY A 290 -12.13 -9.56 -11.26
CA GLY A 290 -12.96 -8.77 -10.36
C GLY A 290 -13.28 -9.43 -9.01
N SER A 291 -12.59 -10.51 -8.64
CA SER A 291 -12.68 -11.08 -7.30
C SER A 291 -11.96 -10.22 -6.28
N ASP A 292 -12.37 -10.31 -5.00
CA ASP A 292 -11.77 -9.50 -3.93
C ASP A 292 -10.35 -9.95 -3.63
N PRO A 293 -9.31 -9.10 -3.79
CA PRO A 293 -7.94 -9.48 -3.46
C PRO A 293 -7.67 -9.49 -1.95
N GLU A 294 -8.53 -8.86 -1.14
CA GLU A 294 -8.27 -8.63 0.28
C GLU A 294 -7.89 -9.91 1.05
N PRO A 295 -8.60 -11.04 0.91
CA PRO A 295 -8.34 -12.22 1.72
C PRO A 295 -7.00 -12.93 1.46
N VAL A 296 -6.30 -12.60 0.36
CA VAL A 296 -5.05 -13.27 -0.05
C VAL A 296 -3.94 -12.32 -0.51
N ARG A 297 -4.10 -11.01 -0.29
CA ARG A 297 -3.13 -10.01 -0.76
C ARG A 297 -1.73 -10.31 -0.22
N ALA A 298 -1.62 -10.60 1.07
CA ALA A 298 -0.34 -10.86 1.73
C ALA A 298 0.32 -12.14 1.19
N GLU A 299 -0.47 -13.19 0.98
CA GLU A 299 0.00 -14.48 0.49
C GLU A 299 0.45 -14.39 -0.96
N ILE A 300 -0.18 -13.55 -1.79
CA ILE A 300 0.29 -13.27 -3.15
C ILE A 300 1.66 -12.59 -3.12
N VAL A 301 1.83 -11.55 -2.29
CA VAL A 301 3.12 -10.85 -2.14
C VAL A 301 4.20 -11.79 -1.63
N GLN A 302 3.91 -12.59 -0.60
CA GLN A 302 4.86 -13.58 -0.07
C GLN A 302 5.18 -14.68 -1.10
N ALA A 303 4.19 -15.12 -1.88
CA ALA A 303 4.41 -16.11 -2.93
C ALA A 303 5.31 -15.55 -4.05
N ASP A 304 5.08 -14.32 -4.49
CA ASP A 304 5.95 -13.67 -5.48
C ASP A 304 7.37 -13.47 -4.93
N ALA A 305 7.54 -12.93 -3.73
CA ALA A 305 8.85 -12.77 -3.11
C ALA A 305 9.60 -14.10 -2.95
N LEU A 306 8.88 -15.18 -2.65
CA LEU A 306 9.48 -16.51 -2.53
C LEU A 306 9.91 -17.09 -3.89
N LEU A 307 9.17 -16.79 -4.97
CA LEU A 307 9.53 -17.20 -6.34
C LEU A 307 10.67 -16.36 -6.92
N ASP A 308 10.73 -15.06 -6.59
CA ASP A 308 11.82 -14.14 -6.99
C ASP A 308 13.20 -14.60 -6.51
N GLY A 309 13.26 -15.34 -5.40
CA GLY A 309 14.51 -15.92 -4.89
C GLY A 309 15.14 -17.02 -5.76
N TYR A 310 14.50 -17.45 -6.85
CA TYR A 310 14.98 -18.49 -7.75
C TYR A 310 15.34 -17.91 -9.12
N PRO A 311 16.48 -18.30 -9.73
CA PRO A 311 16.87 -17.80 -11.04
C PRO A 311 16.02 -18.40 -12.16
N GLY A 312 15.50 -17.53 -13.02
CA GLY A 312 14.78 -17.91 -14.24
C GLY A 312 13.34 -18.34 -13.99
N LYS A 313 12.77 -19.11 -14.93
CA LYS A 313 11.36 -19.46 -14.95
C LYS A 313 11.06 -20.83 -14.33
N LEU A 314 9.85 -20.97 -13.77
CA LEU A 314 9.28 -22.23 -13.27
C LEU A 314 9.31 -23.33 -14.35
N PRO A 315 9.42 -24.62 -13.96
CA PRO A 315 9.49 -25.16 -12.59
C PRO A 315 10.87 -25.08 -11.95
N PHE A 316 10.92 -24.95 -10.62
CA PHE A 316 12.18 -24.90 -9.86
C PHE A 316 12.57 -26.22 -9.18
N HIS A 317 11.71 -27.26 -9.27
CA HIS A 317 11.97 -28.58 -8.69
C HIS A 317 12.23 -28.56 -7.18
N VAL A 318 11.47 -27.74 -6.45
CA VAL A 318 11.63 -27.56 -4.99
C VAL A 318 10.93 -28.71 -4.27
N GLY A 319 11.68 -29.50 -3.51
CA GLY A 319 11.12 -30.56 -2.68
C GLY A 319 10.25 -30.01 -1.54
N PRO A 320 9.08 -30.61 -1.23
CA PRO A 320 8.11 -30.06 -0.28
C PRO A 320 8.58 -30.15 1.18
N SER A 321 9.57 -31.02 1.47
CA SER A 321 10.20 -31.13 2.78
C SER A 321 11.25 -30.05 3.06
N SER A 322 11.72 -29.33 2.03
CA SER A 322 12.67 -28.24 2.21
C SER A 322 12.03 -27.07 2.96
N PRO A 323 12.81 -26.21 3.65
CA PRO A 323 12.26 -25.02 4.30
C PRO A 323 11.41 -24.16 3.36
N ALA A 324 11.92 -23.84 2.17
CA ALA A 324 11.18 -23.08 1.15
C ALA A 324 9.95 -23.85 0.64
N GLY A 325 10.08 -25.15 0.38
CA GLY A 325 8.97 -25.99 -0.10
C GLY A 325 7.81 -26.09 0.90
N ARG A 326 8.09 -26.07 2.21
CA ARG A 326 7.05 -25.97 3.25
C ARG A 326 6.31 -24.65 3.18
N THR A 327 7.02 -23.53 3.06
CA THR A 327 6.40 -22.20 2.89
C THR A 327 5.55 -22.14 1.62
N MET A 328 6.06 -22.63 0.49
CA MET A 328 5.32 -22.72 -0.78
C MET A 328 4.02 -23.52 -0.63
N THR A 329 4.07 -24.64 0.10
CA THR A 329 2.89 -25.49 0.33
C THR A 329 1.86 -24.81 1.24
N VAL A 330 2.31 -24.11 2.29
CA VAL A 330 1.43 -23.34 3.17
C VAL A 330 0.72 -22.23 2.41
N LEU A 331 1.47 -21.40 1.67
CA LEU A 331 0.91 -20.33 0.84
C LEU A 331 -0.06 -20.89 -0.20
N SER A 332 0.29 -22.00 -0.87
CA SER A 332 -0.60 -22.69 -1.80
C SER A 332 -1.91 -23.11 -1.16
N GLY A 333 -1.92 -23.54 0.12
CA GLY A 333 -3.13 -23.94 0.82
C GLY A 333 -4.08 -22.76 1.08
N VAL A 334 -3.55 -21.59 1.42
CA VAL A 334 -4.34 -20.37 1.61
C VAL A 334 -4.90 -19.86 0.28
N LEU A 335 -4.07 -19.84 -0.76
CA LEU A 335 -4.50 -19.45 -2.11
C LEU A 335 -5.55 -20.43 -2.68
N ASP A 336 -5.44 -21.73 -2.40
CA ASP A 336 -6.46 -22.72 -2.78
C ASP A 336 -7.80 -22.45 -2.06
N ALA A 337 -7.77 -22.14 -0.76
CA ALA A 337 -8.97 -21.79 -0.01
C ALA A 337 -9.67 -20.56 -0.61
N TYR A 338 -8.92 -19.55 -1.02
CA TYR A 338 -9.44 -18.41 -1.77
C TYR A 338 -10.00 -18.79 -3.13
N ASN A 339 -9.22 -19.49 -3.96
CA ASN A 339 -9.62 -19.90 -5.30
C ASN A 339 -10.85 -20.81 -5.32
N SER A 340 -11.14 -21.46 -4.18
CA SER A 340 -12.33 -22.29 -3.95
C SER A 340 -13.49 -21.53 -3.30
N GLY A 341 -13.40 -20.21 -3.18
CA GLY A 341 -14.45 -19.34 -2.62
C GLY A 341 -14.59 -19.38 -1.10
N LYS A 342 -13.72 -20.09 -0.38
CA LYS A 342 -13.84 -20.29 1.08
C LYS A 342 -13.48 -19.04 1.88
N LEU A 343 -12.65 -18.16 1.30
CA LEU A 343 -12.23 -16.90 1.94
C LEU A 343 -13.03 -15.68 1.46
N THR A 344 -13.97 -15.88 0.53
CA THR A 344 -14.82 -14.82 -0.02
C THR A 344 -16.26 -15.04 0.43
N PRO A 345 -16.78 -14.21 1.35
CA PRO A 345 -18.19 -14.27 1.74
C PRO A 345 -19.10 -14.27 0.51
N HIS A 346 -20.20 -15.05 0.57
CA HIS A 346 -21.21 -15.22 -0.50
C HIS A 346 -20.82 -16.11 -1.68
N CYS A 347 -19.56 -16.52 -1.84
CA CYS A 347 -19.15 -17.44 -2.91
C CYS A 347 -19.14 -18.93 -2.52
N GLY A 348 -19.31 -19.23 -1.24
CA GLY A 348 -19.24 -20.58 -0.68
C GLY A 348 -20.56 -21.37 -0.68
N MET A 349 -21.63 -20.90 -1.33
CA MET A 349 -22.87 -21.68 -1.45
C MET A 349 -22.84 -22.57 -2.71
N PRO A 350 -23.00 -23.90 -2.59
CA PRO A 350 -23.19 -24.75 -3.74
C PRO A 350 -24.60 -24.53 -4.30
N GLY A 351 -24.73 -23.60 -5.25
CA GLY A 351 -25.99 -23.32 -5.93
C GLY A 351 -26.11 -21.91 -6.48
N GLY A 352 -25.26 -21.55 -7.45
CA GLY A 352 -25.24 -20.23 -8.08
C GLY A 352 -24.98 -20.27 -9.58
N GLU A 353 -25.49 -21.29 -10.30
CA GLU A 353 -25.71 -21.16 -11.73
C GLU A 353 -26.98 -20.32 -11.95
N THR A 354 -26.87 -19.00 -11.96
CA THR A 354 -27.77 -18.15 -12.75
C THR A 354 -27.13 -16.78 -13.01
N GLY A 355 -26.94 -16.46 -14.30
CA GLY A 355 -26.86 -15.08 -14.76
C GLY A 355 -25.52 -14.63 -15.33
N PHE A 356 -25.10 -15.19 -16.46
CA PHE A 356 -24.29 -14.43 -17.40
C PHE A 356 -25.18 -13.38 -18.09
N PRO A 357 -24.89 -12.07 -18.04
CA PRO A 357 -25.15 -11.22 -19.18
C PRO A 357 -24.00 -11.44 -20.17
N ALA A 358 -24.31 -12.12 -21.27
CA ALA A 358 -23.48 -12.08 -22.45
C ALA A 358 -23.42 -10.64 -22.98
N THR A 359 -22.24 -10.24 -23.45
CA THR A 359 -21.90 -9.06 -24.27
C THR A 359 -21.64 -7.73 -23.54
N GLY A 360 -20.42 -7.21 -23.68
CA GLY A 360 -20.08 -5.83 -23.34
C GLY A 360 -18.58 -5.52 -23.20
N ALA A 361 -17.88 -5.34 -24.33
CA ALA A 361 -16.63 -4.59 -24.58
C ALA A 361 -15.35 -4.85 -23.73
N PRO A 362 -14.14 -4.78 -24.33
CA PRO A 362 -12.89 -4.89 -23.60
C PRO A 362 -12.71 -3.68 -22.66
N GLY A 363 -12.73 -3.94 -21.35
CA GLY A 363 -12.34 -2.98 -20.33
C GLY A 363 -10.87 -2.60 -20.49
N ALA A 364 -10.56 -1.32 -20.32
CA ALA A 364 -9.21 -0.78 -20.40
C ALA A 364 -8.25 -1.50 -19.43
N PRO A 365 -6.96 -1.66 -19.79
CA PRO A 365 -5.99 -2.30 -18.91
C PRO A 365 -5.81 -1.44 -17.65
N LEU A 366 -6.13 -2.03 -16.49
CA LEU A 366 -5.71 -1.49 -15.20
C LEU A 366 -4.21 -1.76 -15.06
N THR A 367 -3.40 -0.72 -15.30
CA THR A 367 -1.96 -0.74 -15.02
C THR A 367 -1.77 -0.77 -13.51
N VAL A 368 -1.40 -1.92 -12.97
CA VAL A 368 -0.82 -2.01 -11.61
C VAL A 368 0.64 -1.63 -11.76
N PRO A 369 1.14 -0.54 -11.13
CA PRO A 369 2.57 -0.24 -11.17
C PRO A 369 3.27 -1.22 -10.24
N LEU A 370 3.89 -2.25 -10.80
CA LEU A 370 4.96 -3.01 -10.15
C LEU A 370 6.27 -2.31 -10.52
N GLY A 371 6.85 -1.58 -9.57
CA GLY A 371 8.14 -0.93 -9.77
C GLY A 371 9.01 -1.11 -8.54
N VAL A 372 9.82 -2.16 -8.51
CA VAL A 372 11.21 -2.12 -8.02
C VAL A 372 11.99 -3.22 -8.75
N SER A 373 12.98 -2.85 -9.57
CA SER A 373 14.02 -3.77 -10.07
C SER A 373 15.26 -3.58 -9.19
N PHE A 374 15.64 -4.63 -8.45
CA PHE A 374 16.96 -4.67 -7.80
C PHE A 374 18.00 -5.10 -8.81
N VAL A 375 18.92 -4.20 -9.16
CA VAL A 375 20.14 -4.55 -9.90
C VAL A 375 21.17 -5.05 -8.87
N LEU A 376 21.35 -6.36 -8.78
CA LEU A 376 22.46 -6.95 -8.04
C LEU A 376 23.77 -6.76 -8.84
N GLY A 377 24.66 -5.91 -8.32
CA GLY A 377 26.04 -5.78 -8.79
C GLY A 377 26.86 -7.05 -8.51
N ALA A 378 27.64 -7.46 -9.52
CA ALA A 378 28.50 -8.63 -9.57
C ALA A 378 29.59 -8.71 -8.45
N PRO A 379 30.18 -9.89 -8.19
CA PRO A 379 31.03 -10.11 -7.01
C PRO A 379 32.44 -9.54 -7.18
N LEU A 380 32.96 -8.94 -6.09
CA LEU A 380 34.34 -8.46 -6.01
C LEU A 380 35.29 -9.65 -5.79
N VAL A 381 36.16 -9.91 -6.77
CA VAL A 381 37.26 -10.87 -6.69
C VAL A 381 38.36 -10.32 -5.78
N LEU A 382 38.54 -10.90 -4.59
CA LEU A 382 39.69 -10.64 -3.74
C LEU A 382 40.94 -11.36 -4.27
N ARG A 383 41.81 -10.62 -4.98
CA ARG A 383 43.19 -11.04 -5.24
C ARG A 383 44.02 -10.91 -3.96
N GLY A 384 44.35 -12.05 -3.34
CA GLY A 384 45.33 -12.13 -2.25
C GLY A 384 46.72 -11.70 -2.72
N ARG A 385 47.29 -10.67 -2.08
CA ARG A 385 48.71 -10.33 -2.16
C ARG A 385 49.51 -11.25 -1.24
N ARG A 386 50.56 -11.86 -1.80
CA ARG A 386 51.61 -12.58 -1.09
C ARG A 386 52.29 -11.70 -0.04
N ALA A 387 52.58 -12.29 1.11
CA ALA A 387 53.68 -11.87 1.98
C ALA A 387 54.47 -13.12 2.39
N SER A 388 55.74 -13.15 1.98
CA SER A 388 56.86 -13.88 2.60
C SER A 388 58.00 -12.86 2.68
N PRO A 389 58.90 -12.92 3.66
CA PRO A 389 59.70 -14.11 3.98
C PRO A 389 59.16 -14.97 5.11
#